data_AF-A0A2R6L7B3-F1
#
_entry.id   AF-A0A2R6L7B3-F1
#
_cell.length_a   1.000
_cell.length_b   1.000
_cell.length_c   1.000
_cell.angle_alpha   90.00
_cell.angle_beta   90.00
_cell.angle_gamma   90.00
#
_symmetry.space_group_name_H-M   'P 1'
#
loop_
_entity.id
_entity.type
_entity.pdbx_description
1 polymer ?
#
loop_
_entity_poly.entity_id
_entity_poly.type
_entity_poly.pdbx_seq_one_letter_code
_entity_poly.pdbx_strand_id
1 'polypeptide(L)'
;MVPPLLADIDGTLTRPDKSIDPRVFDALREWSAPVVIATGKAFPYPVGLCEFLGIPLCVVAENGGAVYVDEADEVVYNGDPEGARAVAEAYREAGHDLGWGSVDPVNRWRETELAVARDQPLAPLERIAA
;
A
#
# COMPACT_ATOMS: atom_id res chain seq x y z
N MET A 1 1.49 -29.64 5.22
CA MET A 1 1.16 -28.58 4.25
C MET A 1 1.78 -27.30 4.77
N VAL A 2 2.58 -26.61 3.95
CA VAL A 2 3.09 -25.28 4.32
C VAL A 2 1.92 -24.28 4.16
N PRO A 3 1.67 -23.39 5.14
CA PRO A 3 0.61 -22.40 5.02
C PRO A 3 0.98 -21.32 3.99
N PRO A 4 -0.01 -20.58 3.46
CA PRO A 4 0.26 -19.36 2.71
C PRO A 4 1.13 -18.39 3.52
N LEU A 5 2.01 -17.66 2.84
CA LEU A 5 2.87 -16.64 3.44
C LEU A 5 2.32 -15.26 3.10
N LEU A 6 2.01 -14.46 4.12
CA LEU A 6 1.79 -13.02 3.96
C LEU A 6 3.06 -12.29 4.34
N ALA A 7 3.50 -11.35 3.51
CA ALA A 7 4.65 -10.50 3.79
C ALA A 7 4.34 -9.02 3.50
N ASP A 8 4.67 -8.14 4.45
CA ASP A 8 4.68 -6.70 4.22
C ASP A 8 5.98 -6.23 3.60
N ILE A 9 5.96 -5.08 2.93
CA ILE A 9 7.14 -4.48 2.30
C ILE A 9 7.94 -3.69 3.35
N ASP A 10 7.40 -2.57 3.83
CA ASP A 10 8.14 -1.60 4.62
C ASP A 10 8.35 -2.05 6.07
N GLY A 11 9.60 -2.22 6.47
CA GLY A 11 9.97 -2.68 7.81
C GLY A 11 9.84 -4.19 8.02
N THR A 12 9.42 -4.93 6.99
CA THR A 12 9.39 -6.41 6.97
C THR A 12 10.36 -6.96 5.93
N LEU A 13 10.08 -6.81 4.63
CA LEU A 13 11.02 -7.22 3.56
C LEU A 13 12.15 -6.21 3.37
N THR A 14 11.88 -4.92 3.59
CA THR A 14 12.91 -3.88 3.49
C THR A 14 13.77 -3.82 4.76
N ARG A 15 15.07 -3.61 4.56
CA ARG A 15 16.03 -3.20 5.60
C ARG A 15 15.74 -1.76 6.09
N PRO A 16 16.42 -1.30 7.16
CA PRO A 16 16.25 0.07 7.66
C PRO A 16 16.53 1.17 6.63
N ASP A 17 17.38 0.90 5.64
CA ASP A 17 17.68 1.82 4.52
C ASP A 17 16.70 1.71 3.35
N LYS A 18 15.59 0.99 3.52
CA LYS A 18 14.54 0.71 2.52
C LYS A 18 14.96 -0.21 1.36
N SER A 19 16.20 -0.70 1.34
CA SER A 19 16.62 -1.73 0.38
C SER A 19 16.02 -3.10 0.73
N ILE A 20 15.86 -3.98 -0.25
CA ILE A 20 15.50 -5.39 -0.01
C ILE A 20 16.76 -6.25 -0.15
N ASP A 21 16.91 -7.27 0.70
CA ASP A 21 17.99 -8.25 0.56
C ASP A 21 17.71 -9.19 -0.61
N PRO A 22 18.59 -9.30 -1.62
CA PRO A 22 18.34 -10.18 -2.76
C PRO A 22 18.09 -11.64 -2.36
N ARG A 23 18.59 -12.11 -1.20
CA ARG A 23 18.34 -13.47 -0.70
C ARG A 23 16.87 -13.74 -0.41
N VAL A 24 16.07 -12.69 -0.16
CA VAL A 24 14.62 -12.82 0.02
C VAL A 24 13.94 -13.28 -1.27
N PHE A 25 14.52 -12.98 -2.44
CA PHE A 25 13.85 -13.23 -3.71
C PHE A 25 13.73 -14.73 -3.98
N ASP A 26 14.82 -15.48 -3.80
CA ASP A 26 14.80 -16.94 -3.93
C ASP A 26 13.92 -17.58 -2.86
N ALA A 27 13.98 -17.08 -1.61
CA ALA A 27 13.15 -17.60 -0.53
C ALA A 27 11.64 -17.45 -0.79
N LEU A 28 11.21 -16.32 -1.37
CA LEU A 28 9.81 -16.11 -1.74
C LEU A 28 9.40 -16.94 -2.97
N ARG A 29 10.27 -17.04 -3.99
CA ARG A 29 10.01 -17.87 -5.19
C ARG A 29 9.89 -19.35 -4.88
N GLU A 30 10.70 -19.85 -3.95
CA GLU A 30 10.75 -21.27 -3.59
C GLU A 30 9.70 -21.67 -2.54
N TRP A 31 8.91 -20.71 -2.05
CA TRP A 31 7.85 -21.01 -1.08
C TRP A 31 6.79 -21.94 -1.70
N SER A 32 6.49 -23.04 -1.01
CA SER A 32 5.66 -24.13 -1.57
C SER A 32 4.15 -23.92 -1.48
N ALA A 33 3.72 -22.73 -1.06
CA ALA A 33 2.33 -22.32 -0.93
C ALA A 33 2.17 -20.89 -1.49
N PRO A 34 0.95 -20.33 -1.57
CA PRO A 34 0.77 -18.96 -2.05
C PRO A 34 1.56 -17.95 -1.21
N VAL A 35 2.18 -16.99 -1.89
CA VAL A 35 2.81 -15.81 -1.29
C VAL A 35 1.95 -14.61 -1.60
N VAL A 36 1.58 -13.86 -0.57
CA VAL A 36 0.77 -12.65 -0.68
C VAL A 36 1.58 -11.46 -0.19
N ILE A 37 1.72 -10.44 -1.03
CA ILE A 37 2.36 -9.18 -0.63
C ILE A 37 1.29 -8.24 -0.09
N ALA A 38 1.34 -7.96 1.22
CA ALA A 38 0.33 -7.19 1.93
C ALA A 38 0.93 -5.91 2.54
N THR A 39 0.57 -4.74 2.03
CA THR A 39 1.26 -3.49 2.35
C THR A 39 0.34 -2.27 2.37
N GLY A 40 0.74 -1.23 3.10
CA GLY A 40 0.12 0.09 3.06
C GLY A 40 0.53 0.94 1.85
N LYS A 41 1.35 0.41 0.93
CA LYS A 41 1.71 1.10 -0.32
C LYS A 41 0.54 1.10 -1.32
N ALA A 42 0.55 2.08 -2.23
CA ALA A 42 -0.39 2.16 -3.35
C ALA A 42 -0.27 0.93 -4.26
N PHE A 43 -1.38 0.55 -4.90
CA PHE A 43 -1.54 -0.69 -5.68
C PHE A 43 -0.39 -1.06 -6.64
N PRO A 44 0.22 -0.12 -7.40
CA PRO A 44 1.29 -0.48 -8.34
C PRO A 44 2.58 -1.01 -7.70
N TYR A 45 2.86 -0.65 -6.44
CA TYR A 45 4.11 -1.05 -5.77
C TYR A 45 4.21 -2.55 -5.47
N PRO A 46 3.23 -3.19 -4.78
CA PRO A 46 3.28 -4.63 -4.56
C PRO A 46 3.14 -5.41 -5.88
N VAL A 47 2.39 -4.90 -6.87
CA VAL A 47 2.31 -5.52 -8.21
C VAL A 47 3.70 -5.58 -8.85
N GLY A 48 4.39 -4.44 -8.93
CA GLY A 48 5.74 -4.40 -9.47
C GLY A 48 6.72 -5.26 -8.69
N LEU A 49 6.59 -5.34 -7.35
CA LEU A 49 7.43 -6.22 -6.54
C LEU A 49 7.21 -7.70 -6.90
N CYS A 50 5.97 -8.16 -7.03
CA CYS A 50 5.68 -9.54 -7.45
C CYS A 50 6.28 -9.85 -8.83
N GLU A 51 6.15 -8.94 -9.80
CA GLU A 51 6.75 -9.06 -11.13
C GLU A 51 8.27 -9.22 -11.06
N PHE A 52 8.97 -8.37 -10.30
CA PHE A 52 10.42 -8.46 -10.15
C PHE A 52 10.87 -9.70 -9.34
N LEU A 53 10.03 -10.18 -8.44
CA LEU A 53 10.25 -11.43 -7.71
C LEU A 53 9.99 -12.66 -8.60
N GLY A 54 9.18 -12.54 -9.67
CA GLY A 54 8.78 -13.66 -10.51
C GLY A 54 7.82 -14.61 -9.78
N ILE A 55 6.91 -14.07 -8.98
CA ILE A 55 5.87 -14.81 -8.26
C ILE A 55 4.47 -14.37 -8.75
N PRO A 56 3.42 -15.20 -8.57
CA PRO A 56 2.06 -14.83 -8.96
C PRO A 56 1.59 -13.52 -8.30
N LEU A 57 0.73 -12.78 -9.00
CA LEU A 57 0.19 -11.52 -8.49
C LEU A 57 -0.91 -11.79 -7.45
N CYS A 58 -0.51 -11.95 -6.19
CA CYS A 58 -1.42 -12.00 -5.05
C CYS A 58 -1.07 -10.86 -4.09
N VAL A 59 -1.85 -9.77 -4.15
CA VAL A 59 -1.49 -8.52 -3.47
C VAL A 59 -2.65 -7.95 -2.66
N VAL A 60 -2.32 -7.38 -1.51
CA VAL A 60 -3.21 -6.57 -0.67
C VAL A 60 -2.51 -5.23 -0.48
N ALA A 61 -2.96 -4.22 -1.22
CA ALA A 61 -2.44 -2.86 -1.18
C ALA A 61 -3.33 -1.94 -0.35
N GLU A 62 -2.84 -0.73 -0.08
CA GLU A 62 -3.62 0.33 0.58
C GLU A 62 -4.24 -0.13 1.90
N ASN A 63 -3.48 -0.87 2.71
CA ASN A 63 -3.93 -1.43 4.00
C ASN A 63 -5.16 -2.35 3.89
N GLY A 64 -5.41 -2.94 2.71
CA GLY A 64 -6.60 -3.76 2.43
C GLY A 64 -7.62 -3.10 1.51
N GLY A 65 -7.41 -1.83 1.16
CA GLY A 65 -8.30 -1.07 0.29
C GLY A 65 -8.29 -1.53 -1.16
N ALA A 66 -7.19 -2.11 -1.66
CA ALA A 66 -7.13 -2.67 -3.01
C ALA A 66 -6.51 -4.07 -2.99
N VAL A 67 -7.24 -5.08 -3.48
CA VAL A 67 -6.81 -6.48 -3.49
C VAL A 67 -6.84 -7.01 -4.91
N TYR A 68 -5.80 -7.74 -5.32
CA TYR A 68 -5.79 -8.45 -6.60
C TYR A 68 -5.24 -9.86 -6.42
N VAL A 69 -5.91 -10.82 -7.08
CA VAL A 69 -5.54 -12.23 -7.09
C VAL A 69 -5.54 -12.72 -8.54
N ASP A 70 -4.35 -13.04 -9.05
CA ASP A 70 -4.11 -13.50 -10.42
C ASP A 70 -5.04 -14.66 -10.82
N GLU A 71 -5.19 -15.68 -9.95
CA GLU A 71 -6.05 -16.83 -10.21
C GLU A 71 -7.54 -16.48 -10.39
N ALA A 72 -8.00 -15.38 -9.79
CA ALA A 72 -9.37 -14.89 -9.90
C ALA A 72 -9.54 -13.83 -11.00
N ASP A 73 -8.43 -13.28 -11.50
CA ASP A 73 -8.38 -12.15 -12.43
C ASP A 73 -9.31 -10.98 -12.03
N GLU A 74 -9.38 -10.70 -10.74
CA GLU A 74 -10.30 -9.72 -10.16
C GLU A 74 -9.56 -8.75 -9.23
N VAL A 75 -9.79 -7.45 -9.44
CA VAL A 75 -9.40 -6.41 -8.49
C VAL A 75 -10.62 -6.05 -7.64
N VAL A 76 -10.48 -6.16 -6.32
CA VAL A 76 -11.50 -5.79 -5.34
C VAL A 76 -11.06 -4.54 -4.61
N TYR A 77 -11.91 -3.51 -4.61
CA TYR A 77 -11.71 -2.28 -3.86
C TYR A 77 -12.58 -2.26 -2.61
N ASN A 78 -11.95 -2.12 -1.44
CA ASN A 78 -12.57 -2.13 -0.11
C ASN A 78 -12.26 -0.83 0.65
N GLY A 79 -12.75 0.30 0.15
CA GLY A 79 -12.59 1.60 0.81
C GLY A 79 -13.56 2.65 0.29
N ASP A 80 -13.45 3.87 0.84
CA ASP A 80 -14.28 5.02 0.48
C ASP A 80 -13.44 6.11 -0.20
N PRO A 81 -13.28 6.05 -1.54
CA PRO A 81 -12.52 7.05 -2.28
C PRO A 81 -13.11 8.47 -2.18
N GLU A 82 -14.43 8.58 -2.08
CA GLU A 82 -15.12 9.87 -2.00
C GLU A 82 -14.88 10.50 -0.63
N GLY A 83 -15.01 9.73 0.45
CA GLY A 83 -14.66 10.14 1.81
C GLY A 83 -13.19 10.53 1.95
N ALA A 84 -12.26 9.73 1.40
CA ALA A 84 -10.84 10.06 1.41
C ALA A 84 -10.54 11.39 0.68
N ARG A 85 -11.17 11.64 -0.47
CA ARG A 85 -11.05 12.91 -1.20
C ARG A 85 -11.65 14.06 -0.40
N ALA A 86 -12.83 13.89 0.20
CA ALA A 86 -13.49 14.92 1.00
C ALA A 86 -12.63 15.33 2.22
N VAL A 87 -12.01 14.36 2.91
CA VAL A 87 -11.06 14.63 4.00
C VAL A 87 -9.87 15.43 3.49
N ALA A 88 -9.30 15.07 2.34
CA ALA A 88 -8.17 15.78 1.75
C ALA A 88 -8.51 17.24 1.40
N GLU A 89 -9.71 17.48 0.85
CA GLU A 89 -10.20 18.80 0.47
C GLU A 89 -10.44 19.66 1.72
N ALA A 90 -11.21 19.17 2.69
CA ALA A 90 -11.49 19.88 3.93
C ALA A 90 -10.22 20.19 4.74
N TYR A 91 -9.23 19.29 4.74
CA TYR A 91 -7.95 19.53 5.41
C TYR A 91 -7.16 20.67 4.74
N ARG A 92 -7.19 20.74 3.41
CA ARG A 92 -6.59 21.85 2.65
C ARG A 92 -7.35 23.17 2.81
N GLU A 93 -8.67 23.14 2.83
CA GLU A 93 -9.51 24.32 3.10
C GLU A 93 -9.26 24.89 4.50
N ALA A 94 -8.95 24.03 5.47
CA ALA A 94 -8.48 24.43 6.80
C ALA A 94 -7.04 25.01 6.83
N GLY A 95 -6.37 25.10 5.67
CA GLY A 95 -5.06 25.72 5.50
C GLY A 95 -3.88 24.78 5.71
N HIS A 96 -4.08 23.46 5.66
CA HIS A 96 -3.03 22.46 5.82
C HIS A 96 -2.58 21.85 4.48
N ASP A 97 -1.40 21.22 4.46
CA ASP A 97 -0.86 20.47 3.32
C ASP A 97 -0.82 18.98 3.65
N LEU A 98 -0.84 18.08 2.66
CA LEU A 98 -0.72 16.64 2.91
C LEU A 98 0.74 16.21 3.21
N GLY A 99 1.72 17.08 2.97
CA GLY A 99 3.12 16.91 3.27
C GLY A 99 3.95 16.19 2.20
N TRP A 100 3.41 15.99 0.99
CA TRP A 100 4.07 15.25 -0.09
C TRP A 100 4.47 16.10 -1.31
N GLY A 101 4.24 17.41 -1.25
CA GLY A 101 4.53 18.34 -2.34
C GLY A 101 3.58 18.21 -3.53
N SER A 102 3.83 18.97 -4.59
CA SER A 102 2.90 19.10 -5.72
C SER A 102 2.79 17.87 -6.63
N VAL A 103 3.83 17.03 -6.68
CA VAL A 103 3.84 15.80 -7.48
C VAL A 103 3.16 14.63 -6.75
N ASP A 104 3.21 14.65 -5.41
CA ASP A 104 2.62 13.67 -4.49
C ASP A 104 2.62 12.20 -5.00
N PRO A 105 3.81 11.58 -5.16
CA PRO A 105 3.88 10.17 -5.58
C PRO A 105 3.34 9.20 -4.52
N VAL A 106 3.05 9.67 -3.30
CA VAL A 106 2.49 8.84 -2.23
C VAL A 106 0.99 8.62 -2.46
N ASN A 107 0.26 9.65 -2.89
CA ASN A 107 -1.18 9.57 -3.14
C ASN A 107 -1.56 9.43 -4.61
N ARG A 108 -0.66 9.72 -5.55
CA ARG A 108 -0.95 9.73 -7.00
C ARG A 108 -1.62 8.47 -7.54
N TRP A 109 -1.31 7.32 -6.97
CA TRP A 109 -1.81 6.01 -7.40
C TRP A 109 -2.68 5.32 -6.35
N ARG A 110 -3.12 6.05 -5.32
CA ARG A 110 -4.05 5.50 -4.33
C ARG A 110 -5.47 5.63 -4.84
N GLU A 111 -6.20 4.53 -4.78
CA GLU A 111 -7.57 4.45 -5.28
C GLU A 111 -8.60 4.50 -4.16
N THR A 112 -8.24 4.13 -2.92
CA THR A 112 -9.21 3.88 -1.84
C THR A 112 -8.92 4.61 -0.53
N GLU A 113 -7.68 5.03 -0.33
CA GLU A 113 -7.26 5.75 0.87
C GLU A 113 -6.39 6.97 0.54
N LEU A 114 -6.16 7.80 1.56
CA LEU A 114 -5.25 8.95 1.49
C LEU A 114 -4.15 8.79 2.55
N ALA A 115 -2.92 9.11 2.21
CA ALA A 115 -1.83 9.24 3.15
C ALA A 115 -1.49 10.71 3.39
N VAL A 116 -1.35 11.07 4.67
CA VAL A 116 -0.84 12.37 5.11
C VAL A 116 0.50 12.17 5.80
N ALA A 117 1.47 13.04 5.52
CA ALA A 117 2.78 12.98 6.14
C ALA A 117 2.68 13.16 7.65
N ARG A 118 3.50 12.42 8.39
CA ARG A 118 3.43 12.36 9.87
C ARG A 118 3.79 13.67 10.56
N ASP A 119 4.44 14.58 9.86
CA ASP A 119 4.78 15.91 10.37
C ASP A 119 3.62 16.92 10.22
N GLN A 120 2.54 16.55 9.54
CA GLN A 120 1.34 17.37 9.44
C GLN A 120 0.49 17.25 10.71
N PRO A 121 -0.27 18.31 11.09
CA PRO A 121 -1.13 18.28 12.26
C PRO A 121 -2.19 17.16 12.22
N LEU A 122 -2.16 16.25 13.19
CA LEU A 122 -3.12 15.14 13.30
C LEU A 122 -4.51 15.59 13.76
N ALA A 123 -4.60 16.48 14.75
CA ALA A 123 -5.87 16.82 15.39
C ALA A 123 -6.96 17.37 14.42
N PRO A 124 -6.65 18.17 13.38
CA PRO A 124 -7.65 18.54 12.39
C PRO A 124 -8.07 17.36 11.50
N LEU A 125 -7.18 16.42 11.16
CA LEU A 125 -7.54 15.21 10.40
C LEU A 125 -8.56 14.36 11.16
N GLU A 126 -8.30 14.11 12.45
CA GLU A 126 -9.20 13.33 13.29
C GLU A 126 -10.59 13.96 13.40
N ARG A 127 -10.67 15.30 13.44
CA ARG A 127 -11.96 16.01 13.46
C ARG A 127 -12.71 15.96 12.14
N ILE A 128 -12.00 15.98 11.01
CA ILE A 128 -12.59 15.98 9.67
C ILE A 128 -13.05 14.57 9.28
N ALA A 129 -12.33 13.53 9.72
CA ALA A 129 -12.60 12.14 9.39
C ALA A 129 -13.58 11.42 10.36
N ALA A 130 -14.08 12.12 11.40
CA ALA A 130 -15.02 11.58 12.39
C ALA A 130 -16.47 11.60 11.89
#